data_AF-A0A4Q3EUA9-F1
#
_entry.id   AF-A0A4Q3EUA9-F1
#
_cell.length_a   1.000
_cell.length_b   1.000
_cell.length_c   1.000
_cell.angle_alpha   90.00
_cell.angle_beta   90.00
_cell.angle_gamma   90.00
#
_symmetry.space_group_name_H-M   'P 1'
#
loop_
_entity.id
_entity.type
_entity.pdbx_description
1 polymer ?
#
loop_
_entity_poly.entity_id
_entity_poly.type
_entity_poly.pdbx_seq_one_letter_code
_entity_poly.pdbx_strand_id
1 'polypeptide(L)'
;MKHNREFEIAWQGLKPGVHKFQYDLDDRFLEGRDGERDFKDLDAQVTLTFDKKTNFFLCHFDIDGSATVPCDRCGDDFKLRLWDEFDLVIKLTGTEEAEEIDEDADVVFIPRSETVID
;
A
#
# COMPACT_ATOMS: atom_id res chain seq x y z
N MET A 1 -8.51 -3.98 15.53
CA MET A 1 -7.37 -3.65 14.64
C MET A 1 -6.91 -2.25 15.02
N LYS A 2 -5.63 -2.06 15.35
CA LYS A 2 -5.08 -0.74 15.66
C LYS A 2 -4.87 -0.05 14.31
N HIS A 3 -5.77 0.85 13.90
CA HIS A 3 -5.54 1.67 12.70
C HIS A 3 -4.27 2.48 12.94
N ASN A 4 -3.23 2.23 12.14
CA ASN A 4 -2.00 2.97 12.22
C ASN A 4 -2.14 4.21 11.35
N ARG A 5 -2.54 5.33 11.98
CA ARG A 5 -2.83 6.62 11.33
C ARG A 5 -1.69 7.17 10.47
N GLU A 6 -0.50 6.60 10.61
CA GLU A 6 0.67 6.90 9.78
C GLU A 6 0.45 6.59 8.29
N PHE A 7 -0.40 5.61 7.97
CA PHE A 7 -0.67 5.20 6.59
C PHE A 7 -1.94 5.82 5.99
N GLU A 8 -2.68 6.61 6.78
CA GLU A 8 -3.92 7.26 6.34
C GLU A 8 -3.65 8.46 5.42
N ILE A 9 -4.30 8.48 4.27
CA ILE A 9 -4.31 9.60 3.33
C ILE A 9 -5.64 10.34 3.45
N ALA A 10 -5.63 11.48 4.15
CA ALA A 10 -6.78 12.40 4.26
C ALA A 10 -7.00 13.19 2.96
N TRP A 11 -7.42 12.49 1.90
CA TRP A 11 -7.41 12.99 0.53
C TRP A 11 -8.33 14.20 0.31
N GLN A 12 -9.41 14.37 1.08
CA GLN A 12 -10.31 15.53 0.93
C GLN A 12 -9.59 16.86 1.13
N GLY A 13 -8.63 16.93 2.05
CA GLY A 13 -7.84 18.13 2.34
C GLY A 13 -6.80 18.48 1.28
N LEU A 14 -6.47 17.54 0.38
CA LEU A 14 -5.47 17.74 -0.67
C LEU A 14 -6.03 18.55 -1.84
N LYS A 15 -5.20 19.40 -2.44
CA LYS A 15 -5.53 20.07 -3.71
C LYS A 15 -5.48 19.06 -4.87
N PRO A 16 -6.22 19.26 -5.96
CA PRO A 16 -6.04 18.47 -7.17
C PRO A 16 -4.60 18.52 -7.68
N GLY A 17 -4.10 17.39 -8.19
CA GLY A 17 -2.72 17.23 -8.67
C GLY A 17 -1.95 16.14 -7.94
N VAL A 18 -0.64 16.09 -8.21
CA VAL A 18 0.27 15.04 -7.72
C VAL A 18 0.79 15.35 -6.33
N HIS A 19 0.68 14.37 -5.44
CA HIS A 19 1.24 14.34 -4.09
C HIS A 19 2.16 13.14 -3.97
N LYS A 20 3.22 13.25 -3.16
CA LYS A 20 4.12 12.13 -2.88
C LYS A 20 4.08 11.80 -1.39
N PHE A 21 3.92 10.52 -1.12
CA PHE A 21 4.01 9.94 0.21
C PHE A 21 5.13 8.91 0.22
N GLN A 22 5.85 8.82 1.34
CA GLN A 22 6.93 7.88 1.51
C GLN A 22 6.74 7.21 2.88
N TYR A 23 6.78 5.89 2.88
CA TYR A 23 6.56 5.06 4.06
C TYR A 23 7.75 4.12 4.22
N ASP A 24 8.39 4.16 5.38
CA ASP A 24 9.45 3.22 5.74
C ASP A 24 8.83 2.10 6.58
N LEU A 25 8.96 0.87 6.09
CA LEU A 25 8.39 -0.33 6.69
C LEU A 25 9.51 -1.17 7.31
N ASP A 26 9.37 -1.44 8.61
CA ASP A 26 10.26 -2.29 9.38
C ASP A 26 9.49 -3.49 9.96
N ASP A 27 10.18 -4.35 10.73
CA ASP A 27 9.54 -5.50 11.38
C ASP A 27 8.35 -5.12 12.29
N ARG A 28 8.27 -3.87 12.78
CA ARG A 28 7.16 -3.39 13.61
C ARG A 28 5.90 -3.15 12.80
N PHE A 29 6.02 -2.84 11.51
CA PHE A 29 4.86 -2.77 10.61
C PHE A 29 4.08 -4.08 10.58
N LEU A 30 4.77 -5.21 10.76
CA LEU A 30 4.18 -6.55 10.76
C LEU A 30 3.55 -6.93 12.10
N GLU A 31 3.80 -6.17 13.18
CA GLU A 31 3.26 -6.47 14.50
C GLU A 31 1.73 -6.31 14.54
N GLY A 32 1.02 -7.43 14.72
CA GLY A 32 -0.45 -7.44 14.83
C GLY A 32 -1.20 -7.55 13.51
N ARG A 33 -0.49 -7.80 12.40
CA ARG A 33 -1.07 -8.30 11.15
C ARG A 33 -1.06 -9.84 11.17
N ASP A 34 -2.15 -10.46 10.71
CA ASP A 34 -2.28 -11.92 10.64
C ASP A 34 -1.48 -12.45 9.42
N GLY A 35 -0.58 -13.41 9.64
CA GLY A 35 0.23 -14.04 8.59
C GLY A 35 1.38 -14.89 9.16
N GLU A 36 1.79 -15.93 8.41
CA GLU A 36 3.03 -16.65 8.70
C GLU A 36 4.23 -15.75 8.42
N ARG A 37 5.17 -15.68 9.37
CA ARG A 37 6.40 -14.90 9.25
C ARG A 37 7.56 -15.81 8.92
N ASP A 38 7.77 -16.03 7.64
CA ASP A 38 8.90 -16.80 7.10
C ASP A 38 10.10 -15.91 6.72
N PHE A 39 10.10 -14.66 7.20
CA PHE A 39 11.17 -13.68 6.99
C PHE A 39 11.35 -12.78 8.21
N LYS A 40 12.48 -12.07 8.28
CA LYS A 40 12.86 -11.13 9.34
C LYS A 40 13.72 -9.99 8.78
N ASP A 41 14.06 -9.01 9.61
CA ASP A 41 14.91 -7.87 9.22
C ASP A 41 14.35 -7.13 7.98
N LEU A 42 13.03 -6.88 7.98
CA LEU A 42 12.38 -6.09 6.94
C LEU A 42 12.93 -4.66 6.98
N ASP A 43 13.38 -4.21 5.82
CA ASP A 43 13.82 -2.84 5.57
C ASP A 43 13.34 -2.48 4.17
N ALA A 44 12.15 -1.89 4.09
CA ALA A 44 11.51 -1.53 2.83
C ALA A 44 11.00 -0.08 2.86
N GLN A 45 11.10 0.57 1.71
CA GLN A 45 10.56 1.89 1.48
C GLN A 45 9.51 1.80 0.37
N VAL A 46 8.34 2.35 0.65
CA VAL A 46 7.25 2.48 -0.32
C VAL A 46 7.06 3.96 -0.64
N THR A 47 7.25 4.31 -1.90
CA THR A 47 6.94 5.64 -2.42
C THR A 47 5.63 5.58 -3.18
N LEU A 48 4.62 6.30 -2.70
CA LEU A 48 3.35 6.49 -3.40
C LEU A 48 3.32 7.85 -4.08
N THR A 49 3.21 7.85 -5.40
CA THR A 49 2.83 9.03 -6.18
C THR A 49 1.30 9.03 -6.37
N PHE A 50 0.61 9.92 -5.66
CA PHE A 50 -0.84 10.03 -5.63
C PHE A 50 -1.31 11.23 -6.47
N ASP A 51 -1.88 10.98 -7.65
CA ASP A 51 -2.45 12.02 -8.50
C ASP A 51 -3.96 12.15 -8.27
N LYS A 52 -4.32 13.19 -7.52
CA LYS A 52 -5.71 13.50 -7.20
C LYS A 52 -6.41 14.15 -8.40
N LYS A 53 -7.29 13.41 -9.08
CA LYS A 53 -8.28 13.97 -10.01
C LYS A 53 -9.61 14.20 -9.30
N THR A 54 -10.57 14.76 -10.04
CA THR A 54 -11.89 15.13 -9.50
C THR A 54 -12.73 13.93 -9.07
N ASN A 55 -12.70 12.84 -9.84
CA ASN A 55 -13.58 11.67 -9.63
C ASN A 55 -12.81 10.35 -9.46
N PHE A 56 -11.49 10.39 -9.54
CA PHE A 56 -10.62 9.22 -9.39
C PHE A 56 -9.23 9.67 -8.99
N PHE A 57 -8.43 8.73 -8.48
CA PHE A 57 -7.04 8.93 -8.12
C PHE A 57 -6.19 7.93 -8.90
N LEU A 58 -5.03 8.37 -9.36
CA LEU A 58 -4.01 7.46 -9.90
C LEU A 58 -2.94 7.32 -8.83
N CYS A 59 -2.72 6.11 -8.38
CA CYS A 59 -1.75 5.76 -7.36
C CYS A 59 -0.65 4.95 -8.03
N HIS A 60 0.57 5.47 -8.02
CA HIS A 60 1.73 4.75 -8.51
C HIS A 60 2.62 4.40 -7.33
N PHE A 61 2.84 3.11 -7.11
CA PHE A 61 3.64 2.58 -6.03
C PHE A 61 5.00 2.13 -6.55
N ASP A 62 6.06 2.60 -5.89
CA ASP A 62 7.43 2.15 -6.08
C ASP A 62 7.92 1.58 -4.74
N ILE A 63 8.29 0.30 -4.75
CA ILE A 63 8.70 -0.45 -3.57
C ILE A 63 10.14 -0.88 -3.76
N ASP A 64 10.97 -0.54 -2.78
CA ASP A 64 12.38 -0.90 -2.76
C ASP A 64 12.78 -1.31 -1.36
N GLY A 65 13.46 -2.44 -1.21
CA GLY A 65 13.83 -2.88 0.12
C GLY A 65 14.55 -4.20 0.17
N SER A 66 14.52 -4.81 1.33
CA SER A 66 15.07 -6.14 1.55
C SER A 66 14.44 -6.80 2.77
N ALA A 67 14.49 -8.13 2.79
CA ALA A 67 14.17 -8.94 3.95
C ALA A 67 15.14 -10.11 4.03
N THR A 68 15.42 -10.59 5.24
CA THR A 68 16.15 -11.84 5.45
C THR A 68 15.17 -13.00 5.42
N VAL A 69 15.39 -13.94 4.50
CA VAL A 69 14.59 -15.17 4.33
C VAL A 69 15.48 -16.40 4.50
N PRO A 70 14.94 -17.57 4.90
CA PRO A 70 15.66 -18.82 4.81
C PRO A 70 15.86 -19.20 3.33
N CYS A 71 17.06 -19.60 2.95
CA CYS A 71 17.33 -20.09 1.60
C CYS A 71 16.63 -21.44 1.37
N ASP A 72 15.77 -21.55 0.35
CA ASP A 72 15.06 -22.79 0.01
C ASP A 72 15.97 -24.01 -0.23
N ARG A 73 17.24 -23.78 -0.57
CA ARG A 73 18.21 -24.85 -0.88
C ARG A 73 18.95 -25.36 0.34
N CYS A 74 19.43 -24.48 1.22
CA CYS A 74 20.30 -24.86 2.35
C CYS A 74 19.74 -24.50 3.72
N GLY A 75 18.71 -23.66 3.78
CA GLY A 75 18.11 -23.16 5.02
C GLY A 75 18.86 -22.01 5.70
N ASP A 76 19.99 -21.57 5.13
CA ASP A 76 20.75 -20.44 5.70
C ASP A 76 20.04 -19.11 5.46
N ASP A 77 20.25 -18.15 6.36
CA ASP A 77 19.77 -16.78 6.20
C ASP A 77 20.33 -16.13 4.93
N PHE A 78 19.45 -15.62 4.09
CA PHE A 78 19.77 -14.93 2.85
C PHE A 78 19.04 -13.59 2.79
N LYS A 79 19.77 -12.51 2.50
CA LYS A 79 19.17 -11.18 2.30
C LYS A 79 18.58 -11.09 0.90
N LEU A 80 17.26 -11.24 0.81
CA LEU A 80 16.50 -11.11 -0.42
C LEU A 80 16.25 -9.64 -0.72
N ARG A 81 16.48 -9.24 -1.98
CA ARG A 81 16.11 -7.91 -2.49
C ARG A 81 14.60 -7.88 -2.74
N LEU A 82 13.93 -6.86 -2.21
CA LEU A 82 12.54 -6.55 -2.53
C LEU A 82 12.54 -5.41 -3.54
N TRP A 83 11.79 -5.59 -4.61
CA TRP A 83 11.53 -4.58 -5.63
C TRP A 83 10.18 -4.89 -6.24
N ASP A 84 9.34 -3.86 -6.37
CA ASP A 84 8.11 -3.92 -7.14
C ASP A 84 7.67 -2.52 -7.57
N GLU A 85 6.90 -2.43 -8.65
CA GLU A 85 6.34 -1.17 -9.15
C GLU A 85 5.00 -1.44 -9.83
N PHE A 86 3.94 -0.77 -9.38
CA PHE A 86 2.60 -0.97 -9.94
C PHE A 86 1.71 0.27 -9.81
N ASP A 87 0.67 0.29 -10.65
CA ASP A 87 -0.34 1.34 -10.67
C ASP A 87 -1.67 0.80 -10.10
N LEU A 88 -2.35 1.65 -9.32
CA LEU A 88 -3.69 1.40 -8.80
C LEU A 88 -4.58 2.60 -9.13
N VAL A 89 -5.76 2.36 -9.68
CA VAL A 89 -6.74 3.41 -9.96
C VAL A 89 -7.87 3.36 -8.94
N ILE A 90 -8.01 4.40 -8.14
CA ILE A 90 -9.12 4.52 -7.19
C ILE A 90 -10.23 5.35 -7.83
N LYS A 91 -11.42 4.80 -8.03
CA LYS A 91 -12.58 5.53 -8.60
C LYS A 91 -13.62 5.85 -7.53
N LEU A 92 -14.12 7.08 -7.55
CA LEU A 92 -15.15 7.54 -6.62
C LEU A 92 -16.56 7.25 -7.16
N THR A 93 -17.26 6.27 -6.58
CA THR A 93 -18.61 5.85 -6.99
C THR A 93 -19.71 6.45 -6.13
N GLY A 94 -20.96 6.30 -6.60
CA GLY A 94 -22.13 6.46 -5.75
C GLY A 94 -22.27 5.30 -4.75
N THR A 95 -23.07 5.50 -3.70
CA THR A 95 -23.27 4.54 -2.59
C THR A 95 -23.78 3.14 -2.97
N GLU A 96 -24.17 2.93 -4.23
CA GLU A 96 -24.82 1.69 -4.72
C GLU A 96 -23.92 0.87 -5.66
N GLU A 97 -22.73 1.37 -6.04
CA GLU A 97 -21.84 0.77 -7.05
C GLU A 97 -20.43 0.46 -6.53
N ALA A 98 -20.22 0.49 -5.21
CA ALA A 98 -19.02 -0.08 -4.61
C ALA A 98 -19.14 -1.61 -4.66
N GLU A 99 -18.93 -2.19 -5.84
CA GLU A 99 -18.79 -3.63 -6.00
C GLU A 99 -17.56 -4.13 -5.25
N GLU A 100 -17.56 -5.41 -4.90
CA GLU A 100 -16.50 -6.10 -4.16
C GLU A 100 -15.12 -5.72 -4.73
N ILE A 101 -14.19 -5.37 -3.84
CA ILE A 101 -12.79 -5.15 -4.20
C ILE A 101 -12.25 -6.51 -4.65
N ASP A 102 -12.16 -6.71 -5.95
CA ASP A 102 -11.44 -7.84 -6.52
C ASP A 102 -9.95 -7.64 -6.20
N GLU A 103 -9.37 -8.57 -5.46
CA GLU A 103 -7.99 -8.50 -4.97
C GLU A 103 -6.97 -8.52 -6.11
N ASP A 104 -7.37 -8.99 -7.30
CA ASP A 104 -6.56 -9.03 -8.51
C ASP A 104 -6.79 -7.82 -9.45
N ALA A 105 -7.62 -6.85 -9.05
CA ALA A 105 -7.95 -5.71 -9.90
C ALA A 105 -7.08 -4.48 -9.63
N ASP A 106 -6.49 -3.92 -10.69
CA ASP A 106 -5.78 -2.62 -10.68
C ASP A 106 -6.74 -1.41 -10.47
N VAL A 107 -8.01 -1.66 -10.19
CA VAL A 107 -9.05 -0.64 -10.03
C VAL A 107 -9.87 -0.90 -8.77
N VAL A 108 -9.84 0.05 -7.85
CA VAL A 108 -10.61 0.01 -6.61
C VAL A 108 -11.71 1.06 -6.66
N PHE A 109 -12.91 0.70 -6.22
CA PHE A 109 -14.04 1.62 -6.14
C PHE A 109 -14.29 2.00 -4.67
N ILE A 110 -14.31 3.30 -4.38
CA ILE A 110 -14.65 3.79 -3.04
C ILE A 110 -15.86 4.75 -3.10
N PRO A 111 -16.71 4.79 -2.06
CA PRO A 111 -17.79 5.76 -1.98
C PRO A 111 -17.26 7.20 -1.94
N ARG A 112 -17.96 8.13 -2.58
CA ARG A 112 -17.66 9.58 -2.45
C ARG A 112 -17.75 10.14 -1.03
N SER A 113 -18.46 9.45 -0.14
CA SER A 113 -18.56 9.82 1.27
C SER A 113 -17.29 9.50 2.06
N GLU A 114 -16.40 8.68 1.52
CA GLU A 114 -15.12 8.38 2.15
C GLU A 114 -14.29 9.65 2.30
N THR A 115 -13.55 9.77 3.39
CA THR A 115 -12.77 10.98 3.68
C THR A 115 -11.28 10.71 3.81
N VAL A 116 -10.94 9.44 4.07
CA VAL A 116 -9.60 8.94 4.31
C VAL A 116 -9.43 7.63 3.53
N ILE A 117 -8.25 7.40 2.98
CA ILE A 117 -7.85 6.10 2.42
C ILE A 117 -6.80 5.51 3.36
N ASP A 118 -6.91 4.23 3.71
CA ASP A 118 -5.93 3.48 4.52
C ASP A 118 -5.36 2.26 3.79
#